data_AF-A0A812IQH6-F1
#
_entry.id   AF-A0A812IQH6-F1
#
_cell.length_a   1.000
_cell.length_b   1.000
_cell.length_c   1.000
_cell.angle_alpha   90.00
_cell.angle_beta   90.00
_cell.angle_gamma   90.00
#
_symmetry.space_group_name_H-M   'P 1'
#
loop_
_entity.id
_entity.type
_entity.pdbx_description
1 polymer ?
#
loop_
_entity_poly.entity_id
_entity_poly.type
_entity_poly.pdbx_seq_one_letter_code
_entity_poly.pdbx_strand_id
1 'polypeptide(L)'
;MCSEWWFWEICALLVGYLGPAALAAHVATMNMVTILVMPSIALGEAASTVVGNAIGARLPRKAKSLAWLCVGLDAVMWTCLAITVLLTKGFVAHLLTSDAALQSMVQTLLAIYLWAGYPDNISNVIGSTLRGMGKQKAPVLVYLFSLYFVMLPAGCTMTWPCHMGVQGMWFSMPIGTGLVTFLFGILLWKVDWEQCVWESDERLRVAARKEGQSAA
;
A
#
# COMPACT_ATOMS: atom_id res chain seq x y z
N MET A 1 3.77 0.89 7.98
CA MET A 1 5.07 0.20 7.85
C MET A 1 5.15 -1.04 8.73
N CYS A 2 5.55 -1.01 10.01
CA CYS A 2 5.74 -2.27 10.77
C CYS A 2 4.49 -3.18 10.82
N SER A 3 3.30 -2.61 11.01
CA SER A 3 2.05 -3.37 11.05
C SER A 3 1.70 -4.06 9.73
N GLU A 4 2.07 -3.47 8.61
CA GLU A 4 1.82 -4.01 7.27
C GLU A 4 2.67 -5.26 7.02
N TRP A 5 3.97 -5.17 7.32
CA TRP A 5 4.87 -6.31 7.23
C TRP A 5 4.46 -7.43 8.18
N TRP A 6 4.12 -7.09 9.43
CA TRP A 6 3.61 -8.09 10.38
C TRP A 6 2.32 -8.75 9.93
N PHE A 7 1.43 -8.01 9.26
CA PHE A 7 0.23 -8.57 8.67
C PHE A 7 0.57 -9.66 7.64
N TRP A 8 1.53 -9.42 6.75
CA TRP A 8 1.96 -10.42 5.76
C TRP A 8 2.57 -11.66 6.41
N GLU A 9 3.34 -11.51 7.48
CA GLU A 9 3.87 -12.64 8.25
C GLU A 9 2.75 -13.45 8.92
N ILE A 10 1.73 -12.80 9.46
CA ILE A 10 0.56 -13.49 10.02
C ILE A 10 -0.15 -14.29 8.92
N CYS A 11 -0.33 -13.71 7.73
CA CYS A 11 -0.90 -14.41 6.57
C CYS A 11 -0.05 -15.62 6.17
N ALA A 12 1.28 -15.49 6.16
CA ALA A 12 2.19 -16.61 5.88
C ALA A 12 2.03 -17.74 6.90
N LEU A 13 1.98 -17.42 8.20
CA LEU A 13 1.72 -18.39 9.26
C LEU A 13 0.38 -19.11 9.07
N LEU A 14 -0.68 -18.36 8.74
CA LEU A 14 -2.02 -18.90 8.48
C LEU A 14 -2.04 -19.81 7.25
N VAL A 15 -1.41 -19.41 6.15
CA VAL A 15 -1.27 -20.24 4.94
C VAL A 15 -0.44 -21.49 5.23
N GLY A 16 0.50 -21.44 6.18
CA GLY A 16 1.27 -22.59 6.65
C GLY A 16 0.42 -23.77 7.11
N TYR A 17 -0.77 -23.52 7.68
CA TYR A 17 -1.71 -24.57 8.08
C TYR A 17 -2.36 -25.31 6.89
N LEU A 18 -2.30 -24.75 5.68
CA LEU A 18 -2.76 -25.43 4.46
C LEU A 18 -1.72 -26.44 3.92
N GLY A 19 -0.50 -26.41 4.44
CA GLY A 19 0.57 -27.32 4.11
C GLY A 19 1.75 -26.68 3.36
N PRO A 20 2.86 -27.43 3.21
CA PRO A 20 4.14 -26.87 2.73
C PRO A 20 4.07 -26.28 1.32
N ALA A 21 3.29 -26.88 0.42
CA ALA A 21 3.16 -26.40 -0.96
C ALA A 21 2.47 -25.03 -1.04
N ALA A 22 1.40 -24.83 -0.26
CA ALA A 22 0.69 -23.55 -0.19
C ALA A 22 1.57 -22.44 0.39
N LEU A 23 2.31 -22.75 1.46
CA LEU A 23 3.27 -21.82 2.06
C LEU A 23 4.38 -21.45 1.08
N ALA A 24 4.99 -22.44 0.41
CA ALA A 24 6.01 -22.19 -0.59
C ALA A 24 5.50 -21.29 -1.72
N ALA A 25 4.27 -21.51 -2.19
CA ALA A 25 3.66 -20.70 -3.24
C ALA A 25 3.45 -19.25 -2.77
N HIS A 26 2.93 -19.08 -1.55
CA HIS A 26 2.71 -17.76 -0.95
C HIS A 26 4.03 -16.98 -0.80
N VAL A 27 5.07 -17.60 -0.21
CA VAL A 27 6.38 -16.96 -0.01
C VAL A 27 7.05 -16.62 -1.34
N ALA A 28 7.06 -17.55 -2.31
CA ALA A 28 7.62 -17.31 -3.63
C ALA A 28 6.91 -16.14 -4.33
N THR A 29 5.59 -16.09 -4.23
CA THR A 29 4.79 -14.99 -4.80
C THR A 29 5.09 -13.67 -4.08
N MET A 30 5.15 -13.67 -2.74
CA MET A 30 5.46 -12.47 -1.93
C MET A 30 6.83 -11.87 -2.24
N ASN A 31 7.84 -12.70 -2.53
CA ASN A 31 9.15 -12.23 -2.97
C ASN A 31 9.05 -11.41 -4.27
N MET A 32 8.25 -11.88 -5.22
CA MET A 32 8.00 -11.16 -6.46
C MET A 32 7.17 -9.90 -6.22
N VAL A 33 6.09 -10.00 -5.42
CA VAL A 33 5.25 -8.85 -5.03
C VAL A 33 6.07 -7.73 -4.42
N THR A 34 7.01 -8.06 -3.54
CA THR A 34 7.88 -7.07 -2.90
C THR A 34 8.67 -6.27 -3.94
N ILE A 35 9.21 -6.93 -4.96
CA ILE A 35 9.92 -6.27 -6.07
C ILE A 35 8.97 -5.38 -6.87
N LEU A 36 7.75 -5.86 -7.16
CA LEU A 36 6.77 -5.13 -7.96
C LEU A 36 6.25 -3.85 -7.29
N VAL A 37 6.17 -3.82 -5.96
CA VAL A 37 5.66 -2.67 -5.20
C VAL A 37 6.71 -1.58 -4.96
N MET A 38 8.00 -1.89 -5.04
CA MET A 38 9.07 -0.91 -4.78
C MET A 38 8.95 0.40 -5.57
N PRO A 39 8.64 0.40 -6.88
CA PRO A 39 8.43 1.64 -7.63
C PRO A 39 7.29 2.50 -7.05
N SER A 40 6.17 1.89 -6.64
CA SER A 40 5.03 2.58 -6.03
C SER A 40 5.38 3.13 -4.65
N ILE A 41 6.18 2.41 -3.85
CA ILE A 41 6.72 2.93 -2.59
C ILE A 41 7.59 4.16 -2.84
N ALA A 42 8.52 4.08 -3.80
CA ALA A 42 9.41 5.17 -4.15
C ALA A 42 8.63 6.42 -4.62
N LEU A 43 7.61 6.21 -5.46
CA LEU A 43 6.74 7.29 -5.92
C LEU A 43 5.91 7.89 -4.78
N GLY A 44 5.43 7.06 -3.84
CA GLY A 44 4.73 7.53 -2.65
C GLY A 44 5.61 8.41 -1.76
N GLU A 45 6.86 8.03 -1.52
CA GLU A 45 7.81 8.85 -0.73
C GLU A 45 8.22 10.13 -1.47
N ALA A 46 8.34 10.08 -2.81
CA ALA A 46 8.49 11.27 -3.63
C ALA A 46 7.28 12.21 -3.49
N ALA A 47 6.05 11.66 -3.53
CA ALA A 47 4.80 12.40 -3.33
C ALA A 47 4.76 13.10 -1.97
N SER A 48 5.11 12.36 -0.90
CA SER A 48 5.25 12.90 0.46
C SER A 48 6.17 14.13 0.48
N THR A 49 7.34 14.02 -0.15
CA THR A 49 8.34 15.10 -0.19
C THR A 49 7.87 16.31 -0.99
N VAL A 50 7.40 16.13 -2.22
CA VAL A 50 7.02 17.26 -3.09
C VAL A 50 5.77 17.98 -2.60
N VAL A 51 4.82 17.25 -2.02
CA VAL A 51 3.61 17.84 -1.41
C VAL A 51 3.98 18.55 -0.11
N GLY A 52 4.78 17.94 0.75
CA GLY A 52 5.29 18.57 1.97
C GLY A 52 6.04 19.88 1.68
N ASN A 53 6.91 19.87 0.66
CA ASN A 53 7.63 21.07 0.22
C ASN A 53 6.69 22.15 -0.32
N ALA A 54 5.67 21.79 -1.10
CA ALA A 54 4.69 22.76 -1.62
C ALA A 54 3.84 23.39 -0.49
N ILE A 55 3.51 22.61 0.54
CA ILE A 55 2.83 23.12 1.73
C ILE A 55 3.75 24.06 2.51
N GLY A 56 5.01 23.69 2.74
CA GLY A 56 6.00 24.56 3.39
C GLY A 56 6.26 25.86 2.62
N ALA A 57 6.18 25.82 1.29
CA ALA A 57 6.28 26.99 0.42
C ALA A 57 5.00 27.85 0.34
N ARG A 58 3.95 27.52 1.11
CA ARG A 58 2.65 28.21 1.10
C ARG A 58 1.95 28.20 -0.26
N LEU A 59 2.05 27.07 -0.98
CA LEU A 59 1.46 26.87 -2.30
C LEU A 59 0.39 25.77 -2.27
N PRO A 60 -0.80 26.02 -1.68
CA PRO A 60 -1.82 24.99 -1.44
C PRO A 60 -2.38 24.40 -2.74
N ARG A 61 -2.58 25.21 -3.77
CA ARG A 61 -3.02 24.74 -5.10
C ARG A 61 -1.98 23.81 -5.74
N LYS A 62 -0.69 24.15 -5.63
CA LYS A 62 0.41 23.33 -6.16
C LYS A 62 0.50 22.00 -5.40
N ALA A 63 0.37 22.03 -4.07
CA ALA A 63 0.33 20.83 -3.24
C ALA A 63 -0.79 19.88 -3.66
N LYS A 64 -2.01 20.41 -3.87
CA LYS A 64 -3.15 19.62 -4.37
C LYS A 64 -2.88 19.00 -5.74
N SER A 65 -2.37 19.79 -6.69
CA SER A 65 -2.07 19.29 -8.03
C SER A 65 -0.99 18.21 -8.03
N LEU A 66 0.06 18.37 -7.21
CA LEU A 66 1.13 17.38 -7.07
C LEU A 66 0.62 16.07 -6.47
N ALA A 67 -0.24 16.14 -5.44
CA ALA A 67 -0.84 14.97 -4.82
C ALA A 67 -1.59 14.10 -5.85
N TRP A 68 -2.49 14.73 -6.63
CA TRP A 68 -3.27 14.01 -7.64
C TRP A 68 -2.43 13.57 -8.85
N LEU A 69 -1.40 14.33 -9.21
CA LEU A 69 -0.45 13.94 -10.24
C LEU A 69 0.30 12.66 -9.84
N CYS A 70 0.81 12.57 -8.61
CA CYS A 70 1.49 11.38 -8.12
C CYS A 70 0.57 10.15 -8.10
N VAL A 71 -0.70 10.30 -7.70
CA VAL A 71 -1.70 9.22 -7.76
C VAL A 71 -1.93 8.75 -9.21
N GLY A 72 -2.05 9.69 -10.15
CA GLY A 72 -2.22 9.36 -11.57
C GLY A 72 -0.98 8.67 -12.17
N LEU A 73 0.22 9.13 -11.82
CA LEU A 73 1.47 8.51 -12.25
C LEU A 73 1.61 7.09 -11.73
N ASP A 74 1.23 6.85 -10.47
CA ASP A 74 1.24 5.51 -9.87
C ASP A 74 0.29 4.57 -10.59
N ALA A 75 -0.93 5.02 -10.88
CA ALA A 75 -1.91 4.21 -11.61
C ALA A 75 -1.39 3.82 -13.01
N VAL A 76 -0.76 4.75 -13.74
CA VAL A 76 -0.18 4.46 -15.07
C VAL A 76 1.01 3.49 -14.94
N MET A 77 1.90 3.74 -13.99
CA MET A 77 3.06 2.90 -13.73
C MET A 77 2.66 1.47 -13.36
N TRP A 78 1.68 1.33 -12.44
CA TRP A 78 1.15 0.02 -12.04
C TRP A 78 0.45 -0.68 -13.20
N THR A 79 -0.31 0.04 -14.02
CA THR A 79 -0.93 -0.53 -15.25
C THR A 79 0.14 -1.15 -16.15
N CYS A 80 1.20 -0.39 -16.46
CA CYS A 80 2.28 -0.86 -17.32
C CYS A 80 2.97 -2.09 -16.72
N LEU A 81 3.32 -2.03 -15.42
CA LEU A 81 3.97 -3.13 -14.73
C LEU A 81 3.09 -4.39 -14.70
N ALA A 82 1.80 -4.24 -14.36
CA ALA A 82 0.85 -5.33 -14.31
C ALA A 82 0.67 -6.01 -15.67
N ILE A 83 0.57 -5.24 -16.76
CA ILE A 83 0.50 -5.79 -18.12
C ILE A 83 1.79 -6.56 -18.44
N THR A 84 2.96 -5.98 -18.19
CA THR A 84 4.24 -6.65 -18.45
C THR A 84 4.37 -7.97 -17.69
N VAL A 85 4.01 -8.00 -16.41
CA VAL A 85 4.08 -9.21 -15.58
C VAL A 85 3.03 -10.23 -16.00
N LEU A 86 1.80 -9.81 -16.34
CA LEU A 86 0.77 -10.74 -16.85
C LEU A 86 1.23 -11.45 -18.13
N LEU A 87 1.89 -10.73 -19.04
CA LEU A 87 2.43 -11.31 -20.28
C LEU A 87 3.63 -12.23 -20.03
N THR A 88 4.39 -11.99 -18.96
CA THR A 88 5.62 -12.74 -18.63
C THR A 88 5.47 -13.69 -17.44
N LYS A 89 4.24 -13.89 -16.93
CA LYS A 89 3.99 -14.64 -15.68
C LYS A 89 4.55 -16.07 -15.67
N GLY A 90 4.61 -16.72 -16.83
CA GLY A 90 5.19 -18.06 -16.97
C GLY A 90 6.70 -18.06 -16.74
N PHE A 91 7.40 -17.08 -17.32
CA PHE A 91 8.83 -16.87 -17.11
C PHE A 91 9.12 -16.47 -15.65
N VAL A 92 8.31 -15.58 -15.08
CA VAL A 92 8.43 -15.16 -13.68
C VAL A 92 8.26 -16.35 -12.72
N ALA A 93 7.25 -17.20 -12.93
CA ALA A 93 7.05 -18.39 -12.11
C ALA A 93 8.20 -19.40 -12.24
N HIS A 94 8.76 -19.55 -13.44
CA HIS A 94 9.93 -20.40 -13.67
C HIS A 94 11.20 -19.87 -12.97
N LEU A 95 11.35 -18.55 -12.85
CA LEU A 95 12.47 -17.95 -12.10
C LEU A 95 12.37 -18.24 -10.60
N LEU A 96 11.15 -18.35 -10.08
CA LEU A 96 10.89 -18.56 -8.65
C LEU A 96 10.99 -20.02 -8.23
N THR A 97 10.67 -20.97 -9.11
CA THR A 97 10.70 -22.41 -8.80
C THR A 97 10.81 -23.28 -10.05
N SER A 98 11.49 -24.42 -9.90
CA SER A 98 11.59 -25.48 -10.93
C SER A 98 10.47 -26.52 -10.85
N ASP A 99 9.64 -26.51 -9.79
CA ASP A 99 8.51 -27.44 -9.63
C ASP A 99 7.29 -26.94 -10.41
N ALA A 100 6.86 -27.70 -11.42
CA ALA A 100 5.72 -27.38 -12.26
C ALA A 100 4.39 -27.22 -11.50
N ALA A 101 4.17 -28.00 -10.43
CA ALA A 101 2.97 -27.87 -9.61
C ALA A 101 2.98 -26.53 -8.87
N LEU A 102 4.14 -26.14 -8.32
CA LEU A 102 4.32 -24.87 -7.62
C LEU A 102 4.23 -23.67 -8.57
N GLN A 103 4.77 -23.80 -9.79
CA GLN A 103 4.65 -22.77 -10.83
C GLN A 103 3.19 -22.42 -11.11
N SER A 104 2.31 -23.42 -11.21
CA SER A 104 0.89 -23.18 -11.47
C SER A 104 0.24 -22.34 -10.36
N MET A 105 0.54 -22.64 -9.10
CA MET A 105 0.02 -21.88 -7.95
C MET A 105 0.55 -20.45 -7.95
N VAL A 106 1.86 -20.27 -8.14
CA VAL A 106 2.50 -18.94 -8.18
C VAL A 106 1.92 -18.08 -9.31
N GLN A 107 1.69 -18.65 -10.49
CA GLN A 107 1.07 -17.92 -11.60
C GLN A 107 -0.34 -17.44 -11.27
N THR A 108 -1.13 -18.27 -10.58
CA THR A 108 -2.48 -17.88 -10.15
C THR A 108 -2.43 -16.79 -9.08
N LEU A 109 -1.57 -16.93 -8.08
CA LEU A 109 -1.43 -15.92 -7.02
C LEU A 109 -0.91 -14.58 -7.57
N LEU A 110 0.07 -14.60 -8.47
CA LEU A 110 0.53 -13.41 -9.19
C LEU A 110 -0.61 -12.77 -9.98
N ALA A 111 -1.38 -13.55 -10.73
CA ALA A 111 -2.50 -13.01 -11.50
C ALA A 111 -3.55 -12.34 -10.60
N ILE A 112 -3.88 -12.95 -9.46
CA ILE A 112 -4.77 -12.34 -8.46
C ILE A 112 -4.18 -11.02 -7.97
N TYR A 113 -2.90 -11.03 -7.60
CA TYR A 113 -2.21 -9.87 -7.06
C TYR A 113 -2.17 -8.67 -8.02
N LEU A 114 -1.91 -8.90 -9.31
CA LEU A 114 -1.80 -7.80 -10.27
C LEU A 114 -3.08 -6.98 -10.40
N TRP A 115 -4.24 -7.62 -10.21
CA TRP A 115 -5.53 -6.94 -10.11
C TRP A 115 -5.80 -6.41 -8.70
N ALA A 116 -5.58 -7.24 -7.68
CA ALA A 116 -5.83 -6.92 -6.27
C ALA A 116 -4.93 -5.81 -5.70
N GLY A 117 -3.75 -5.60 -6.29
CA GLY A 117 -2.74 -4.64 -5.84
C GLY A 117 -3.03 -3.21 -6.25
N TYR A 118 -3.92 -2.95 -7.21
CA TYR A 118 -4.32 -1.58 -7.59
C TYR A 118 -4.75 -0.71 -6.40
N PRO A 119 -5.75 -1.12 -5.60
CA PRO A 119 -6.15 -0.35 -4.43
C PRO A 119 -5.00 -0.16 -3.44
N ASP A 120 -4.18 -1.18 -3.24
CA ASP A 120 -3.04 -1.15 -2.32
C ASP A 120 -2.04 -0.04 -2.71
N ASN A 121 -1.58 -0.03 -3.96
CA ASN A 121 -0.61 0.96 -4.46
C ASN A 121 -1.17 2.40 -4.42
N ILE A 122 -2.41 2.59 -4.85
CA ILE A 122 -3.07 3.91 -4.78
C ILE A 122 -3.16 4.38 -3.33
N SER A 123 -3.56 3.49 -2.42
CA SER A 123 -3.66 3.81 -0.99
C SER A 123 -2.29 4.11 -0.37
N ASN A 124 -1.22 3.45 -0.84
CA ASN A 124 0.13 3.73 -0.43
C ASN A 124 0.54 5.17 -0.81
N VAL A 125 0.32 5.59 -2.07
CA VAL A 125 0.66 6.96 -2.51
C VAL A 125 -0.16 8.03 -1.79
N ILE A 126 -1.47 7.80 -1.62
CA ILE A 126 -2.32 8.72 -0.85
C ILE A 126 -1.86 8.76 0.62
N GLY A 127 -1.58 7.59 1.21
CA GLY A 127 -1.08 7.46 2.57
C GLY A 127 0.22 8.23 2.78
N SER A 128 1.19 8.08 1.87
CA SER A 128 2.45 8.82 1.89
C SER A 128 2.24 10.32 1.72
N THR A 129 1.32 10.73 0.85
CA THR A 129 0.92 12.14 0.71
C THR A 129 0.37 12.69 2.03
N LEU A 130 -0.56 11.99 2.67
CA LEU A 130 -1.13 12.38 3.97
C LEU A 130 -0.05 12.47 5.06
N ARG A 131 0.96 11.57 5.04
CA ARG A 131 2.14 11.66 5.92
C ARG A 131 2.98 12.91 5.64
N GLY A 132 3.22 13.25 4.37
CA GLY A 132 3.93 14.46 3.98
C GLY A 132 3.27 15.77 4.44
N MET A 133 1.95 15.75 4.66
CA MET A 133 1.20 16.88 5.25
C MET A 133 1.18 16.86 6.79
N GLY A 134 1.74 15.83 7.42
CA GLY A 134 1.64 15.60 8.86
C GLY A 134 0.23 15.23 9.34
N LYS A 135 -0.59 14.60 8.47
CA LYS A 135 -1.95 14.13 8.77
C LYS A 135 -2.00 12.59 8.87
N GLN A 136 -1.00 11.97 9.52
CA GLN A 136 -0.85 10.50 9.58
C GLN A 136 -1.75 9.77 10.59
N LYS A 137 -2.36 10.46 11.57
CA LYS A 137 -3.10 9.81 12.66
C LYS A 137 -4.33 9.03 12.16
N ALA A 138 -5.21 9.68 11.40
CA ALA A 138 -6.41 9.04 10.86
C ALA A 138 -6.08 7.91 9.85
N PRO A 139 -5.13 8.10 8.90
CA PRO A 139 -4.69 7.04 8.00
C PRO A 139 -4.20 5.78 8.71
N VAL A 140 -3.40 5.92 9.78
CA VAL A 140 -2.90 4.77 10.54
C VAL A 140 -4.04 3.95 11.16
N LEU A 141 -5.04 4.61 11.76
CA LEU A 141 -6.18 3.92 12.37
C LEU A 141 -7.02 3.18 11.32
N VAL A 142 -7.31 3.84 10.20
CA VAL A 142 -8.05 3.24 9.08
C VAL A 142 -7.31 2.02 8.53
N TYR A 143 -6.00 2.14 8.33
CA TYR A 143 -5.18 1.08 7.79
C TYR A 143 -5.12 -0.14 8.71
N LEU A 144 -4.86 0.08 10.01
CA LEU A 144 -4.87 -0.99 11.01
C LEU A 144 -6.23 -1.69 11.11
N PHE A 145 -7.31 -0.92 11.15
CA PHE A 145 -8.65 -1.48 11.19
C PHE A 145 -8.92 -2.34 9.96
N SER A 146 -8.63 -1.84 8.77
CA SER A 146 -8.88 -2.56 7.54
C SER A 146 -8.06 -3.85 7.44
N LEU A 147 -6.76 -3.82 7.78
CA LEU A 147 -5.92 -5.01 7.72
C LEU A 147 -6.39 -6.10 8.69
N TYR A 148 -6.57 -5.76 9.97
CA TYR A 148 -6.77 -6.78 11.00
C TYR A 148 -8.23 -7.17 11.22
N PHE A 149 -9.18 -6.25 10.99
CA PHE A 149 -10.61 -6.50 11.26
C PHE A 149 -11.45 -6.71 10.00
N VAL A 150 -10.91 -6.42 8.81
CA VAL A 150 -11.64 -6.61 7.55
C VAL A 150 -10.91 -7.62 6.67
N MET A 151 -9.64 -7.37 6.35
CA MET A 151 -8.87 -8.18 5.42
C MET A 151 -8.55 -9.56 6.00
N LEU A 152 -8.04 -9.62 7.24
CA LEU A 152 -7.68 -10.89 7.87
C LEU A 152 -8.90 -11.82 8.06
N PRO A 153 -10.03 -11.37 8.62
CA PRO A 153 -11.20 -12.24 8.77
C PRO A 153 -11.76 -12.67 7.43
N ALA A 154 -11.81 -11.78 6.43
CA ALA A 154 -12.22 -12.12 5.07
C ALA A 154 -11.28 -13.17 4.43
N GLY A 155 -9.97 -13.05 4.64
CA GLY A 155 -8.99 -14.03 4.16
C GLY A 155 -9.23 -15.40 4.79
N CYS A 156 -9.43 -15.44 6.11
CA CYS A 156 -9.74 -16.68 6.82
C CYS A 156 -11.06 -17.30 6.34
N THR A 157 -12.12 -16.51 6.15
CA THR A 157 -13.41 -17.05 5.67
C THR A 157 -13.31 -17.60 4.25
N MET A 158 -12.60 -16.92 3.36
CA MET A 158 -12.42 -17.36 1.98
C MET A 158 -11.50 -18.59 1.88
N THR A 159 -10.46 -18.65 2.69
CA THR A 159 -9.51 -19.77 2.68
C THR A 159 -10.12 -21.08 3.19
N TRP A 160 -10.81 -21.07 4.34
CA TRP A 160 -11.32 -22.29 4.98
C TRP A 160 -12.82 -22.54 4.69
N PRO A 161 -13.78 -21.73 5.23
CA PRO A 161 -15.20 -21.91 4.93
C PRO A 161 -15.57 -21.96 3.45
N CYS A 162 -14.96 -21.13 2.60
CA CYS A 162 -15.23 -21.15 1.15
C CYS A 162 -14.33 -22.13 0.37
N HIS A 163 -13.46 -22.87 1.06
CA HIS A 163 -12.58 -23.88 0.48
C HIS A 163 -11.68 -23.38 -0.68
N MET A 164 -11.31 -22.10 -0.69
CA MET A 164 -10.46 -21.52 -1.74
C MET A 164 -8.96 -21.73 -1.49
N GLY A 165 -8.59 -22.30 -0.33
CA GLY A 165 -7.20 -22.55 0.03
C GLY A 165 -6.37 -21.26 0.06
N VAL A 166 -5.14 -21.31 -0.45
CA VAL A 166 -4.23 -20.16 -0.45
C VAL A 166 -4.80 -18.98 -1.22
N GLN A 167 -5.57 -19.20 -2.28
CA GLN A 167 -6.15 -18.14 -3.10
C GLN A 167 -7.12 -17.26 -2.31
N GLY A 168 -7.85 -17.85 -1.35
CA GLY A 168 -8.79 -17.11 -0.49
C GLY A 168 -8.12 -15.94 0.24
N MET A 169 -6.91 -16.15 0.77
CA MET A 169 -6.11 -15.14 1.46
C MET A 169 -5.66 -14.00 0.53
N TRP A 170 -5.49 -14.29 -0.77
CA TRP A 170 -5.13 -13.26 -1.76
C TRP A 170 -6.36 -12.53 -2.28
N PHE A 171 -7.50 -13.20 -2.41
CA PHE A 171 -8.76 -12.55 -2.79
C PHE A 171 -9.33 -11.64 -1.70
N SER A 172 -8.92 -11.78 -0.44
CA SER A 172 -9.27 -10.81 0.59
C SER A 172 -8.53 -9.49 0.47
N MET A 173 -7.38 -9.43 -0.21
CA MET A 173 -6.64 -8.18 -0.44
C MET A 173 -7.53 -7.04 -0.95
N PRO A 174 -8.22 -7.14 -2.09
CA PRO A 174 -9.01 -6.04 -2.64
C PRO A 174 -10.16 -5.61 -1.72
N ILE A 175 -10.62 -6.47 -0.82
CA ILE A 175 -11.65 -6.13 0.18
C ILE A 175 -11.05 -5.17 1.22
N GLY A 176 -9.90 -5.54 1.80
CA GLY A 176 -9.22 -4.72 2.81
C GLY A 176 -8.59 -3.47 2.22
N THR A 177 -7.75 -3.62 1.20
CA THR A 177 -7.07 -2.50 0.58
C THR A 177 -8.06 -1.59 -0.12
N GLY A 178 -9.12 -2.12 -0.75
CA GLY A 178 -10.20 -1.31 -1.33
C GLY A 178 -10.89 -0.40 -0.32
N LEU A 179 -11.16 -0.89 0.90
CA LEU A 179 -11.68 -0.05 1.99
C LEU A 179 -10.68 1.05 2.39
N VAL A 180 -9.39 0.73 2.49
CA VAL A 180 -8.34 1.71 2.77
C VAL A 180 -8.33 2.78 1.68
N THR A 181 -8.23 2.39 0.40
CA THR A 181 -8.17 3.31 -0.74
C THR A 181 -9.38 4.22 -0.77
N PHE A 182 -10.58 3.68 -0.53
CA PHE A 182 -11.80 4.45 -0.49
C PHE A 182 -11.78 5.51 0.62
N LEU A 183 -11.44 5.11 1.85
CA LEU A 183 -11.38 6.02 2.99
C LEU A 183 -10.25 7.05 2.85
N PHE A 184 -9.09 6.64 2.36
CA PHE A 184 -7.96 7.54 2.08
C PHE A 184 -8.31 8.53 0.97
N GLY A 185 -9.01 8.09 -0.08
CA GLY A 185 -9.53 8.96 -1.13
C GLY A 185 -10.49 10.01 -0.58
N ILE A 186 -11.41 9.62 0.31
CA ILE A 186 -12.30 10.57 1.01
C ILE A 186 -11.49 11.55 1.85
N LEU A 187 -10.52 11.06 2.63
CA LEU A 187 -9.67 11.91 3.46
C LEU A 187 -8.95 12.93 2.61
N LEU A 188 -8.27 12.50 1.54
CA LEU A 188 -7.53 13.38 0.63
C LEU A 188 -8.45 14.38 -0.08
N TRP A 189 -9.65 13.95 -0.48
CA TRP A 189 -10.61 14.85 -1.14
C TRP A 189 -11.16 15.92 -0.19
N LYS A 190 -11.35 15.57 1.09
CA LYS A 190 -11.81 16.50 2.14
C LYS A 190 -10.69 17.35 2.76
N VAL A 191 -9.43 17.17 2.35
CA VAL A 191 -8.33 18.00 2.84
C VAL A 191 -8.57 19.46 2.45
N ASP A 192 -8.66 20.32 3.46
CA ASP A 192 -8.51 21.75 3.30
C ASP A 192 -7.01 22.08 3.18
N TRP A 193 -6.59 22.37 1.95
CA TRP A 193 -5.20 22.64 1.61
C TRP A 193 -4.70 23.97 2.19
N GLU A 194 -5.58 24.96 2.35
CA GLU A 194 -5.25 26.24 2.99
C GLU A 194 -5.01 26.02 4.49
N GLN A 195 -5.90 25.24 5.13
CA GLN A 195 -5.73 24.85 6.52
C GLN A 195 -4.43 24.08 6.75
N CYS A 196 -4.04 23.19 5.84
CA CYS A 196 -2.76 22.47 5.93
C CYS A 196 -1.55 23.42 5.90
N VAL A 197 -1.56 24.46 5.06
CA VAL A 197 -0.51 25.47 5.02
C VAL A 197 -0.46 26.26 6.33
N TRP A 198 -1.62 26.66 6.86
CA TRP A 198 -1.70 27.32 8.15
C TRP A 198 -1.15 26.46 9.31
N GLU A 199 -1.58 25.20 9.39
CA GLU A 199 -1.09 24.24 10.38
C GLU A 199 0.43 24.05 10.29
N SER A 200 0.98 24.02 9.07
CA SER A 200 2.43 23.93 8.85
C SER A 200 3.17 25.17 9.34
N ASP A 201 2.67 26.38 9.01
CA ASP A 201 3.27 27.64 9.44
C ASP A 201 3.26 27.78 10.97
N GLU A 202 2.15 27.40 11.62
CA GLU A 202 2.04 27.41 13.07
C GLU A 202 3.04 26.44 13.73
N ARG A 203 3.22 25.23 13.17
CA ARG A 203 4.23 24.27 13.66
C ARG A 203 5.64 24.85 13.58
N LEU A 204 5.98 25.57 12.51
CA LEU A 204 7.29 26.22 12.35
C LEU A 204 7.48 27.36 13.35
N ARG A 205 6.45 28.20 13.57
CA ARG A 205 6.50 29.29 14.57
C ARG A 205 6.71 28.78 15.98
N VAL A 206 6.00 27.71 16.36
CA VAL A 206 6.15 27.07 17.68
C VAL A 206 7.54 26.47 17.85
N ALA A 207 8.10 25.84 16.81
CA ALA A 207 9.45 25.30 16.85
C ALA A 207 10.51 26.40 17.05
N ALA A 208 10.44 27.49 16.28
CA ALA A 208 11.36 28.62 16.41
C ALA A 208 11.34 29.28 17.81
N ARG A 209 10.15 29.36 18.44
CA ARG A 209 10.04 29.87 19.82
C ARG A 209 10.73 28.96 20.83
N LYS A 210 10.64 27.64 20.67
CA LYS A 210 11.30 26.68 21.58
C LYS A 210 12.82 26.73 21.44
N GLU A 211 13.33 26.87 20.22
CA GLU A 211 14.78 27.00 19.98
C GLU A 211 15.32 28.30 20.58
N GLY A 212 14.62 29.42 20.41
CA GLY A 212 15.01 30.70 21.02
C GLY A 212 14.98 30.70 22.55
N GLN A 213 14.11 29.91 23.17
CA GLN A 213 14.05 29.73 24.63
C GLN A 213 15.12 28.77 25.17
N SER A 214 15.64 27.85 24.36
CA SER A 214 16.70 26.92 24.76
C SER A 214 18.11 27.52 24.59
N ALA A 215 18.23 28.62 23.85
CA ALA A 215 19.49 29.32 23.59
C ALA A 215 19.72 30.54 24.52
N ALA A 216 18.75 30.86 25.38
CA ALA A 216 18.80 31.93 26.38
C ALA A 216 18.92 31.33 27.79
#